data_AF-A0A6A6BE26-F1
#
_entry.id   AF-A0A6A6BE26-F1
#
_cell.length_a   1.000
_cell.length_b   1.000
_cell.length_c   1.000
_cell.angle_alpha   90.00
_cell.angle_beta   90.00
_cell.angle_gamma   90.00
#
_symmetry.space_group_name_H-M   'P 1'
#
loop_
_entity.id
_entity.type
_entity.pdbx_description
1 polymer ?
#
loop_
_entity_poly.entity_id
_entity_poly.type
_entity_poly.pdbx_seq_one_letter_code
_entity_poly.pdbx_strand_id
1 'polypeptide(L)' 'WSKDHCSSAPDKPFGFDFTLACNRHDFMYHAWSYVCRFDHDHRKSADEVFYEDMKRVCRKNLLCKGTAKTYYAAVRAFSG' A
#
# COMPACT_ATOMS: atom_id res chain seq x y z
N TRP A 1 -9.82 12.40 9.71
CA TRP A 1 -9.04 11.47 8.88
C TRP A 1 -8.48 12.25 7.72
N SER A 2 -7.24 12.72 7.83
CA SER A 2 -6.48 13.17 6.66
C SER A 2 -6.29 11.94 5.77
N LYS A 3 -6.61 12.09 4.49
CA LYS A 3 -6.37 11.07 3.48
C LYS A 3 -5.21 11.58 2.67
N ASP A 4 -4.00 11.20 3.06
CA ASP A 4 -2.80 11.60 2.33
C ASP A 4 -2.60 10.72 1.06
N HIS A 5 -3.62 9.90 0.74
CA HIS A 5 -3.67 8.96 -0.38
C HIS A 5 -2.39 8.11 -0.40
N CYS A 6 -1.69 8.03 -1.53
CA CYS A 6 -0.36 7.45 -1.51
C CYS A 6 0.63 8.53 -1.01
N SER A 7 0.76 8.64 0.31
CA SER A 7 1.50 9.70 1.02
C SER A 7 2.86 10.10 0.44
N SER A 8 3.62 9.16 -0.15
CA SER A 8 4.93 9.41 -0.77
C SER A 8 5.03 8.94 -2.23
N ALA A 9 3.90 8.68 -2.90
CA ALA A 9 3.88 8.17 -4.26
C ALA A 9 2.74 8.75 -5.08
N PRO A 10 2.84 8.83 -6.42
CA PRO A 10 1.71 9.29 -7.22
C PRO A 10 0.48 8.38 -7.03
N ASP A 11 -0.71 8.95 -6.87
CA ASP A 11 -1.94 8.14 -6.70
C ASP A 11 -2.33 7.35 -7.94
N LYS A 12 -1.94 7.88 -9.12
CA LYS A 12 -2.28 7.34 -10.44
C LYS A 12 -1.07 7.17 -11.34
N PRO A 13 -0.11 6.30 -10.98
CA PRO A 13 1.05 6.05 -11.82
C PRO A 13 0.57 5.45 -13.15
N PHE A 14 0.88 6.11 -14.27
CA PHE A 14 0.47 5.69 -15.61
C PHE A 14 -1.05 5.49 -15.78
N GLY A 15 -1.87 6.15 -14.95
CA GLY A 15 -3.33 6.06 -14.99
C GLY A 15 -3.96 4.89 -14.22
N PHE A 16 -3.17 4.08 -13.49
CA PHE A 16 -3.70 3.02 -12.62
C PHE A 16 -4.16 3.60 -11.29
N ASP A 17 -5.42 3.38 -10.89
CA ASP A 17 -5.95 3.92 -9.64
C ASP A 17 -5.62 3.03 -8.45
N PHE A 18 -4.59 3.41 -7.67
CA PHE A 18 -4.21 2.73 -6.43
C PHE A 18 -4.76 3.42 -5.16
N THR A 19 -5.60 4.45 -5.31
CA THR A 19 -6.12 5.26 -4.21
C THR A 19 -6.81 4.39 -3.15
N LEU A 20 -7.59 3.39 -3.56
CA LEU A 20 -8.28 2.50 -2.63
C LEU A 20 -7.30 1.61 -1.85
N ALA A 21 -6.24 1.13 -2.51
CA ALA A 21 -5.21 0.32 -1.87
C ALA A 21 -4.43 1.15 -0.84
N CYS A 22 -4.03 2.38 -1.19
CA CYS A 22 -3.33 3.30 -0.28
C CYS A 22 -4.20 3.68 0.92
N ASN A 23 -5.48 4.02 0.71
CA ASN A 23 -6.41 4.33 1.82
C ASN A 23 -6.57 3.15 2.80
N ARG A 24 -6.60 1.91 2.30
CA ARG A 24 -6.71 0.72 3.16
C ARG A 24 -5.41 0.46 3.92
N HIS A 25 -4.26 0.68 3.29
CA HIS A 25 -2.94 0.56 3.91
C HIS A 25 -2.79 1.53 5.08
N ASP A 26 -3.13 2.81 4.88
CA ASP A 26 -3.14 3.82 5.95
C ASP A 26 -4.08 3.44 7.10
N PHE A 27 -5.30 2.99 6.77
CA PHE A 27 -6.25 2.54 7.79
C PHE A 27 -5.68 1.40 8.65
N MET A 28 -5.03 0.41 8.01
CA MET A 28 -4.41 -0.71 8.72
C MET A 28 -3.24 -0.23 9.60
N TYR A 29 -2.39 0.67 9.08
CA TYR A 29 -1.27 1.23 9.84
C TYR A 29 -1.75 1.97 11.11
N HIS A 30 -2.76 2.83 10.97
CA HIS A 30 -3.35 3.52 12.11
C HIS A 30 -4.03 2.56 13.10
N ALA A 31 -4.75 1.55 12.60
CA ALA A 31 -5.41 0.56 13.45
C ALA A 31 -4.39 -0.22 14.29
N TRP A 32 -3.31 -0.72 13.68
CA TRP A 32 -2.25 -1.44 14.39
C TRP A 32 -1.49 -0.56 15.39
N SER A 33 -1.28 0.71 15.05
CA SER A 33 -0.72 1.71 15.96
C SER A 33 -1.64 1.96 17.17
N TYR A 34 -2.96 2.02 16.97
CA TYR A 34 -3.92 2.29 18.04
C TYR A 34 -4.03 1.15 19.05
N VAL A 35 -3.88 -0.10 18.59
CA VAL A 35 -3.91 -1.29 19.47
C VAL A 35 -2.54 -1.63 20.06
N CYS A 36 -1.53 -0.75 19.90
CA CYS A 36 -0.16 -0.95 20.37
C CYS A 36 0.49 -2.26 19.88
N ARG A 37 0.09 -2.76 18.70
CA ARG A 37 0.66 -3.97 18.06
C ARG A 37 1.30 -3.65 16.72
N PHE A 38 2.01 -2.53 16.66
CA PHE A 38 2.73 -2.12 15.47
C PHE A 38 4.11 -2.78 15.41
N ASP A 39 4.12 -4.11 15.44
CA ASP A 39 5.34 -4.91 15.28
C ASP A 39 5.64 -5.21 13.80
N HIS A 40 6.80 -5.80 13.55
CA HIS A 40 7.26 -6.12 12.21
C HIS A 40 6.30 -7.03 11.43
N ASP A 41 5.63 -7.97 12.10
CA ASP A 41 4.79 -8.98 11.44
C ASP A 41 3.44 -8.38 11.03
N HIS A 42 2.83 -7.54 11.86
CA HIS A 42 1.60 -6.83 11.50
C HIS A 42 1.82 -5.82 10.38
N ARG A 43 2.97 -5.12 10.39
CA ARG A 43 3.39 -4.25 9.27
C ARG A 43 3.55 -5.02 7.98
N LYS A 44 4.29 -6.13 8.02
CA LYS A 44 4.46 -7.03 6.87
C LYS A 44 3.11 -7.50 6.33
N SER A 45 2.18 -7.87 7.20
CA SER A 45 0.82 -8.27 6.79
C SER A 45 0.06 -7.12 6.10
N ALA A 46 0.15 -5.89 6.62
CA ALA A 46 -0.46 -4.73 5.98
C ALA A 46 0.15 -4.44 4.60
N ASP A 47 1.48 -4.53 4.46
CA ASP A 47 2.17 -4.32 3.18
C ASP A 47 1.82 -5.43 2.17
N GLU A 48 1.67 -6.68 2.60
CA GLU A 48 1.24 -7.80 1.75
C GLU A 48 -0.20 -7.61 1.25
N VAL A 49 -1.12 -7.20 2.12
CA VAL A 49 -2.51 -6.87 1.74
C VAL A 49 -2.54 -5.72 0.74
N PHE A 50 -1.72 -4.69 0.95
CA PHE A 50 -1.57 -3.56 0.03
C PHE A 50 -1.11 -4.01 -1.37
N TYR A 51 -0.11 -4.90 -1.42
CA TYR A 51 0.36 -5.45 -2.70
C TYR A 51 -0.70 -6.27 -3.43
N GLU A 52 -1.45 -7.10 -2.70
CA GLU A 52 -2.53 -7.90 -3.30
C GLU A 52 -3.68 -7.04 -3.82
N ASP A 53 -4.03 -5.95 -3.12
CA ASP A 53 -5.06 -5.01 -3.58
C ASP A 53 -4.64 -4.28 -4.86
N MET A 54 -3.39 -3.81 -4.94
CA MET A 54 -2.87 -3.23 -6.19
C MET A 54 -2.86 -4.27 -7.33
N LYS A 55 -2.48 -5.52 -7.05
CA LYS A 55 -2.53 -6.59 -8.07
C LYS A 55 -3.95 -6.83 -8.59
N ARG A 56 -4.98 -6.72 -7.74
CA ARG A 56 -6.38 -6.84 -8.17
C ARG A 56 -6.79 -5.72 -9.13
N VAL A 57 -6.34 -4.48 -8.87
CA VAL A 57 -6.51 -3.36 -9.81
C VAL A 57 -5.83 -3.67 -11.15
N CYS A 58 -4.63 -4.26 -11.10
CA CYS A 58 -3.81 -4.52 -12.28
C CYS A 58 -4.29 -5.65 -13.19
N ARG A 59 -5.10 -6.61 -12.71
CA ARG A 59 -5.55 -7.78 -13.49
C ARG A 59 -4.41 -8.51 -14.22
N LYS A 60 -4.36 -8.45 -15.57
CA LYS A 60 -3.31 -9.04 -16.42
C LYS A 60 -2.26 -8.02 -16.91
N ASN A 61 -2.38 -6.75 -16.57
CA ASN A 61 -1.46 -5.71 -17.02
C ASN A 61 -0.09 -5.84 -16.31
N LEU A 62 0.95 -6.12 -17.10
CA LEU A 62 2.32 -6.30 -16.59
C LEU A 62 2.94 -5.01 -16.09
N LEU A 63 2.70 -3.88 -16.78
CA LEU A 63 3.19 -2.56 -16.38
C LEU A 63 2.63 -2.20 -15.00
N CYS A 64 1.32 -2.36 -14.82
CA CYS A 64 0.65 -2.12 -13.54
C CYS A 64 1.22 -3.00 -12.42
N LYS A 65 1.44 -4.30 -12.68
CA LYS A 65 2.05 -5.20 -11.68
C LYS A 65 3.49 -4.79 -11.34
N GLY A 66 4.26 -4.29 -12.30
CA GLY A 66 5.59 -3.74 -12.07
C GLY A 66 5.54 -2.51 -11.17
N THR A 67 4.58 -1.62 -11.42
CA THR A 67 4.33 -0.46 -10.56
C THR A 67 3.91 -0.88 -9.16
N ALA A 68 2.95 -1.80 -9.02
CA ALA A 68 2.51 -2.34 -7.74
C ALA A 68 3.67 -2.96 -6.94
N LYS A 69 4.59 -3.66 -7.61
CA LYS A 69 5.79 -4.23 -6.98
C LYS A 69 6.74 -3.13 -6.48
N THR A 70 6.87 -2.04 -7.24
CA THR A 70 7.69 -0.88 -6.84
C THR A 70 7.12 -0.21 -5.60
N TYR A 71 5.80 -0.05 -5.53
CA TYR A 71 5.11 0.52 -4.37
C TYR A 71 5.29 -0.39 -3.14
N TYR A 72 5.11 -1.69 -3.31
CA TYR A 72 5.35 -2.68 -2.24
C TYR A 72 6.81 -2.64 -1.72
N ALA A 73 7.78 -2.55 -2.63
CA ALA A 73 9.19 -2.45 -2.25
C ALA A 73 9.49 -1.15 -1.50
N ALA A 74 8.89 -0.02 -1.92
CA ALA A 74 9.04 1.26 -1.24
C ALA A 74 8.47 1.22 0.18
N VAL A 75 7.24 0.74 0.38
CA VAL A 75 6.68 0.64 1.75
C VAL A 75 7.52 -0.30 2.61
N ARG A 76 8.04 -1.41 2.08
CA ARG A 76 8.94 -2.30 2.85
C ARG A 76 10.29 -1.69 3.20
N ALA A 77 10.80 -0.76 2.39
CA ALA A 77 12.08 -0.10 2.64
C ALA A 77 11.95 1.08 3.61
N PHE A 78 10.85 1.82 3.53
CA PHE A 78 10.64 3.08 4.28
C PHE A 78 9.66 2.97 5.44
N SER A 79 8.92 1.86 5.57
CA SER A 79 8.21 1.55 6.80
C SER A 79 9.23 1.06 7.85
N GLY A 80 9.95 2.05 8.41
CA GLY A 80 10.73 1.96 9.66
C GLY A 80 9.89 2.37 10.86
#